data_AF-A0A966F0S1-F1
#
_entry.id   AF-A0A966F0S1-F1
#
_cell.length_a   1.000
_cell.length_b   1.000
_cell.length_c   1.000
_cell.angle_alpha   90.00
_cell.angle_beta   90.00
_cell.angle_gamma   90.00
#
_symmetry.space_group_name_H-M   'P 1'
#
loop_
_entity.id
_entity.type
_entity.pdbx_description
1 polymer ?
#
loop_
_entity_poly.entity_id
_entity_poly.type
_entity_poly.pdbx_seq_one_letter_code
_entity_poly.pdbx_strand_id
1 'polypeptide(L)'
;MNIVPMLMLAVSQPAASPPVPLDQMQRRDLSCVAVLAIIASEQERGMESALDYPLLSERGATYAAMVGQRIMDDTGRTKEQVRDDILAAVAEQQTMAQGADEPDELVRSEMATCLPLLDAAVPPKPKPDLTQCAGMLQLAYEEVHNREGLSKTAQDLKTLAAVLDSRARDKMRAEGLSGQESDTLLTQSREAMLAESKELESKGQSSNIDFDHCFALAAPEEKQSRNEH
;
A
#
# COMPACT_ATOMS: atom_id res chain seq x y z
N MET A 1 -55.26 24.03 42.91
CA MET A 1 -53.79 23.87 42.83
C MET A 1 -53.53 22.37 42.80
N ASN A 2 -53.42 21.78 41.60
CA ASN A 2 -53.28 20.33 41.41
C ASN A 2 -51.82 20.00 41.16
N ILE A 3 -51.26 19.10 41.98
CA ILE A 3 -49.90 18.56 41.83
C ILE A 3 -50.06 17.17 41.20
N VAL A 4 -49.58 17.01 39.97
CA VAL A 4 -49.49 15.71 39.28
C VAL A 4 -48.09 15.14 39.53
N PRO A 5 -47.93 13.96 40.16
CA PRO A 5 -46.62 13.35 40.31
C PRO A 5 -46.30 12.55 39.04
N MET A 6 -45.14 12.85 38.44
CA MET A 6 -44.60 12.14 37.31
C MET A 6 -43.81 10.93 37.82
N LEU A 7 -44.31 9.72 37.56
CA LEU A 7 -43.59 8.47 37.83
C LEU A 7 -42.52 8.27 36.74
N MET A 8 -41.24 8.26 37.13
CA MET A 8 -40.13 7.77 36.32
C MET A 8 -40.12 6.24 36.34
N LEU A 9 -40.42 5.61 35.19
CA LEU A 9 -40.16 4.19 34.96
C LEU A 9 -38.67 3.99 34.65
N ALA A 10 -37.95 3.33 35.56
CA ALA A 10 -36.58 2.86 35.31
C ALA A 10 -36.63 1.66 34.36
N VAL A 11 -36.30 1.88 33.08
CA VAL A 11 -36.06 0.81 32.11
C VAL A 11 -34.71 0.17 32.47
N SER A 12 -34.75 -1.08 32.94
CA SER A 12 -33.53 -1.90 33.09
C SER A 12 -33.04 -2.27 31.70
N GLN A 13 -31.99 -1.60 31.22
CA GLN A 13 -31.30 -2.01 30.01
C GLN A 13 -30.56 -3.33 30.27
N PRO A 14 -30.66 -4.33 29.39
CA PRO A 14 -29.86 -5.54 29.51
C PRO A 14 -28.38 -5.17 29.42
N ALA A 15 -27.61 -5.58 30.42
CA ALA A 15 -26.16 -5.41 30.39
C ALA A 15 -25.60 -6.19 29.19
N ALA A 16 -24.95 -5.48 28.27
CA ALA A 16 -24.22 -6.11 27.18
C ALA A 16 -23.20 -7.09 27.78
N SER A 17 -23.22 -8.35 27.32
CA SER A 17 -22.22 -9.32 27.73
C SER A 17 -20.83 -8.81 27.34
N PRO A 18 -19.82 -8.93 28.22
CA PRO A 18 -18.48 -8.45 27.91
C PRO A 18 -17.94 -9.19 26.68
N PRO A 19 -17.16 -8.52 25.80
CA PRO A 19 -16.59 -9.15 24.63
C PRO A 19 -15.64 -10.28 25.04
N VAL A 20 -15.51 -11.27 24.17
CA VAL A 20 -14.57 -12.38 24.40
C VAL A 20 -13.14 -11.82 24.45
N PRO A 21 -12.30 -12.28 25.40
CA PRO A 21 -10.88 -11.90 25.43
C PRO A 21 -10.18 -12.29 24.13
N LEU A 22 -9.27 -11.43 23.66
CA LEU A 22 -8.48 -11.72 22.47
C LEU A 22 -7.57 -12.93 22.71
N ASP A 23 -7.54 -13.84 21.74
CA ASP A 23 -6.62 -14.98 21.77
C ASP A 23 -5.19 -14.58 21.37
N GLN A 24 -4.27 -15.55 21.35
CA GLN A 24 -2.88 -15.28 20.98
C GLN A 24 -2.71 -14.89 19.50
N MET A 25 -3.50 -15.48 18.60
CA MET A 25 -3.45 -15.19 17.17
C MET A 25 -3.93 -13.77 16.90
N GLN A 26 -5.06 -13.37 17.48
CA GLN A 26 -5.64 -12.04 17.36
C GLN A 26 -4.71 -10.97 17.93
N ARG A 27 -4.07 -11.23 19.09
CA ARG A 27 -3.05 -10.31 19.63
C ARG A 27 -1.85 -10.16 18.71
N ARG A 28 -1.33 -11.25 18.15
CA ARG A 28 -0.24 -11.21 17.17
C ARG A 28 -0.64 -10.42 15.94
N ASP A 29 -1.84 -10.66 15.40
CA ASP A 29 -2.31 -9.98 14.19
C ASP A 29 -2.48 -8.47 14.43
N LEU A 30 -2.97 -8.05 15.61
CA LEU A 30 -3.00 -6.65 16.03
C LEU A 30 -1.59 -6.05 16.18
N SER A 31 -0.66 -6.80 16.75
CA SER A 31 0.76 -6.40 16.83
C SER A 31 1.32 -6.13 15.44
N CYS A 32 1.05 -7.01 14.47
CA CYS A 32 1.46 -6.81 13.09
C CYS A 32 0.78 -5.61 12.43
N VAL A 33 -0.52 -5.39 12.66
CA VAL A 33 -1.19 -4.16 12.20
C VAL A 33 -0.50 -2.92 12.73
N ALA A 34 -0.12 -2.92 14.01
CA ALA A 34 0.58 -1.80 14.64
C ALA A 34 1.96 -1.54 14.03
N VAL A 35 2.80 -2.57 13.89
CA VAL A 35 4.15 -2.44 13.30
C VAL A 35 4.07 -1.94 11.86
N LEU A 36 3.18 -2.52 11.04
CA LEU A 36 2.99 -2.10 9.65
C LEU A 36 2.52 -0.64 9.54
N ALA A 37 1.63 -0.20 10.44
CA ALA A 37 1.15 1.18 10.48
C ALA A 37 2.24 2.17 10.89
N ILE A 38 3.11 1.80 11.84
CA ILE A 38 4.26 2.62 12.25
C ILE A 38 5.21 2.80 11.06
N ILE A 39 5.60 1.70 10.40
CA ILE A 39 6.49 1.75 9.24
C ILE A 39 5.87 2.55 8.09
N ALA A 40 4.58 2.38 7.81
CA ALA A 40 3.90 3.19 6.79
C ALA A 40 3.95 4.69 7.10
N SER A 41 3.78 5.08 8.37
CA SER A 41 3.91 6.48 8.80
C SER A 41 5.35 7.00 8.68
N GLU A 42 6.34 6.16 8.94
CA GLU A 42 7.75 6.50 8.78
C GLU A 42 8.15 6.62 7.31
N GLN A 43 7.58 5.79 6.42
CA GLN A 43 7.72 5.92 4.96
C GLN A 43 7.16 7.26 4.47
N GLU A 44 5.98 7.67 4.95
CA GLU A 44 5.39 8.97 4.62
C GLU A 44 6.29 10.14 5.07
N ARG A 45 6.99 9.97 6.19
CA ARG A 45 7.97 10.94 6.70
C ARG A 45 9.34 10.88 6.00
N GLY A 46 9.56 9.92 5.11
CA GLY A 46 10.81 9.74 4.38
C GLY A 46 11.96 9.21 5.24
N MET A 47 11.66 8.44 6.29
CA MET A 47 12.69 7.81 7.13
C MET A 47 13.39 6.69 6.34
N GLU A 48 14.71 6.79 6.19
CA GLU A 48 15.50 5.88 5.35
C GLU A 48 15.33 4.40 5.73
N SER A 49 15.38 4.08 7.03
CA SER A 49 15.19 2.70 7.53
C SER A 49 13.80 2.12 7.24
N ALA A 50 12.77 2.95 7.07
CA ALA A 50 11.42 2.51 6.73
C ALA A 50 11.26 2.24 5.22
N LEU A 51 12.10 2.86 4.39
CA LEU A 51 12.12 2.67 2.94
C LEU A 51 12.78 1.36 2.50
N ASP A 52 13.46 0.65 3.42
CA ASP A 52 13.96 -0.71 3.19
C ASP A 52 12.84 -1.75 3.09
N TYR A 53 11.63 -1.42 3.56
CA TYR A 53 10.45 -2.28 3.48
C TYR A 53 9.58 -1.95 2.27
N PRO A 54 8.77 -2.90 1.77
CA PRO A 54 7.75 -2.61 0.77
C PRO A 54 6.82 -1.48 1.23
N LEU A 55 6.23 -0.73 0.31
CA LEU A 55 5.28 0.32 0.68
C LEU A 55 4.03 -0.29 1.35
N LEU A 56 3.69 0.24 2.52
CA LEU A 56 2.68 -0.36 3.40
C LEU A 56 1.37 0.42 3.48
N SER A 57 1.27 1.62 2.90
CA SER A 57 0.08 2.48 3.03
C SER A 57 -1.22 1.77 2.63
N GLU A 58 -1.27 1.21 1.42
CA GLU A 58 -2.46 0.53 0.90
C GLU A 58 -2.60 -0.91 1.44
N ARG A 59 -1.52 -1.70 1.38
CA ARG A 59 -1.55 -3.11 1.80
C ARG A 59 -1.75 -3.26 3.30
N GLY A 60 -1.08 -2.44 4.10
CA GLY A 60 -1.22 -2.41 5.56
C GLY A 60 -2.62 -1.99 6.00
N ALA A 61 -3.21 -0.98 5.35
CA ALA A 61 -4.60 -0.58 5.60
C ALA A 61 -5.61 -1.69 5.26
N THR A 62 -5.39 -2.39 4.14
CA THR A 62 -6.22 -3.54 3.74
C THR A 62 -6.12 -4.68 4.76
N TYR A 63 -4.90 -5.00 5.19
CA TYR A 63 -4.67 -6.01 6.22
C TYR A 63 -5.32 -5.64 7.56
N ALA A 64 -5.19 -4.38 7.99
CA ALA A 64 -5.84 -3.88 9.20
C ALA A 64 -7.36 -4.01 9.15
N ALA A 65 -7.98 -3.72 8.00
CA ALA A 65 -9.42 -3.90 7.82
C ALA A 65 -9.83 -5.38 7.91
N MET A 66 -9.06 -6.30 7.30
CA MET A 66 -9.32 -7.74 7.36
C MET A 66 -9.18 -8.30 8.78
N VAL A 67 -8.11 -7.93 9.49
CA VAL A 67 -7.87 -8.33 10.89
C VAL A 67 -8.98 -7.77 11.79
N GLY A 68 -9.31 -6.50 11.64
CA GLY A 68 -10.35 -5.86 12.44
C GLY A 68 -11.72 -6.50 12.24
N GLN A 69 -12.09 -6.80 11.00
CA GLN A 69 -13.34 -7.51 10.70
C GLN A 69 -13.38 -8.89 11.36
N ARG A 70 -12.30 -9.68 11.23
CA ARG A 70 -12.22 -11.01 11.85
C ARG A 70 -12.36 -10.95 13.37
N ILE A 71 -11.71 -9.99 14.03
CA ILE A 71 -11.82 -9.82 15.48
C ILE A 71 -13.25 -9.47 15.89
N MET A 72 -13.93 -8.58 15.16
CA MET A 72 -15.34 -8.27 15.44
C MET A 72 -16.21 -9.52 15.32
N ASP A 73 -16.04 -10.29 14.24
CA ASP A 73 -16.81 -11.50 13.97
C ASP A 73 -16.58 -12.58 15.04
N ASP A 74 -15.34 -12.79 15.47
CA ASP A 74 -14.97 -13.86 16.39
C ASP A 74 -15.27 -13.53 17.86
N THR A 75 -15.24 -12.25 18.25
CA THR A 75 -15.28 -11.84 19.67
C THR A 75 -16.52 -11.03 20.05
N GLY A 76 -17.30 -10.59 19.07
CA GLY A 76 -18.43 -9.68 19.27
C GLY A 76 -18.02 -8.25 19.62
N ARG A 77 -16.74 -7.89 19.44
CA ARG A 77 -16.25 -6.52 19.66
C ARG A 77 -16.86 -5.55 18.66
N THR A 78 -17.04 -4.29 19.07
CA THR A 78 -17.42 -3.21 18.17
C THR A 78 -16.21 -2.68 17.41
N LYS A 79 -16.46 -1.93 16.34
CA LYS A 79 -15.42 -1.23 15.57
C LYS A 79 -14.57 -0.30 16.45
N GLU A 80 -15.20 0.39 17.40
CA GLU A 80 -14.53 1.28 18.34
C GLU A 80 -13.61 0.50 19.29
N GLN A 81 -14.07 -0.64 19.79
CA GLN A 81 -13.25 -1.50 20.64
C GLN A 81 -12.04 -2.05 19.89
N VAL A 82 -12.23 -2.50 18.65
CA VAL A 82 -11.11 -2.96 17.80
C VAL A 82 -10.14 -1.82 17.47
N ARG A 83 -10.64 -0.62 17.19
CA ARG A 83 -9.78 0.57 17.01
C ARG A 83 -8.95 0.83 18.27
N ASP A 84 -9.56 0.77 19.44
CA ASP A 84 -8.87 1.01 20.70
C ASP A 84 -7.84 -0.10 20.98
N ASP A 85 -8.13 -1.36 20.64
CA ASP A 85 -7.18 -2.47 20.70
C ASP A 85 -5.97 -2.26 19.75
N ILE A 86 -6.21 -1.75 18.53
CA ILE A 86 -5.13 -1.39 17.58
C ILE A 86 -4.26 -0.26 18.15
N LEU A 87 -4.88 0.79 18.70
CA LEU A 87 -4.14 1.92 19.31
C LEU A 87 -3.31 1.46 20.52
N ALA A 88 -3.84 0.53 21.32
CA ALA A 88 -3.09 -0.08 22.41
C ALA A 88 -1.87 -0.86 21.90
N ALA A 89 -2.02 -1.65 20.84
CA ALA A 89 -0.91 -2.37 20.21
C ALA A 89 0.15 -1.42 19.63
N VAL A 90 -0.25 -0.29 19.02
CA VAL A 90 0.68 0.76 18.56
C VAL A 90 1.46 1.35 19.73
N ALA A 91 0.79 1.70 20.83
CA ALA A 91 1.45 2.24 22.01
C ALA A 91 2.42 1.23 22.64
N GLU A 92 2.07 -0.05 22.67
CA GLU A 92 2.95 -1.14 23.14
C GLU A 92 4.20 -1.25 22.26
N GLN A 93 4.05 -1.29 20.93
CA GLN A 93 5.16 -1.33 19.98
C GLN A 93 6.11 -0.13 20.13
N GLN A 94 5.56 1.08 20.27
CA GLN A 94 6.36 2.28 20.51
C GLN A 94 7.10 2.22 21.85
N THR A 95 6.47 1.68 22.90
CA THR A 95 7.10 1.51 24.21
C THR A 95 8.25 0.52 24.15
N MET A 96 8.08 -0.61 23.44
CA MET A 96 9.13 -1.59 23.23
C MET A 96 10.31 -1.01 22.46
N ALA A 97 10.06 -0.28 21.38
CA ALA A 97 11.12 0.37 20.59
C ALA A 97 11.89 1.43 21.40
N GLN A 98 11.20 2.21 22.24
CA GLN A 98 11.85 3.20 23.12
C GLN A 98 12.72 2.58 24.21
N GLY A 99 12.35 1.39 24.69
CA GLY A 99 13.07 0.66 25.73
C GLY A 99 14.12 -0.32 25.21
N ALA A 100 14.24 -0.49 23.88
CA ALA A 100 15.16 -1.44 23.28
C ALA A 100 16.58 -0.89 23.19
N ASP A 101 17.57 -1.74 23.50
CA ASP A 101 18.98 -1.41 23.28
C ASP A 101 19.29 -1.28 21.78
N GLU A 102 18.62 -2.07 20.94
CA GLU A 102 18.73 -2.05 19.46
C GLU A 102 17.34 -1.95 18.79
N PRO A 103 16.77 -0.75 18.68
CA PRO A 103 15.41 -0.55 18.11
C PRO A 103 15.28 -1.05 16.67
N ASP A 104 16.31 -0.88 15.85
CA ASP A 104 16.28 -1.30 14.44
C ASP A 104 16.23 -2.83 14.30
N GLU A 105 16.92 -3.56 15.16
CA GLU A 105 16.87 -5.03 15.17
C GLU A 105 15.52 -5.54 15.68
N LEU A 106 14.94 -4.89 16.68
CA LEU A 106 13.58 -5.19 17.13
C LEU A 106 12.58 -5.03 15.99
N VAL A 107 12.60 -3.89 15.29
CA VAL A 107 11.73 -3.63 14.13
C VAL A 107 11.94 -4.68 13.04
N ARG A 108 13.20 -5.02 12.73
CA ARG A 108 13.53 -6.05 11.74
C ARG A 108 12.96 -7.42 12.12
N SER A 109 13.05 -7.80 13.39
CA SER A 109 12.48 -9.06 13.91
C SER A 109 10.96 -9.09 13.83
N GLU A 110 10.28 -7.99 14.21
CA GLU A 110 8.83 -7.87 14.08
C GLU A 110 8.40 -7.94 12.60
N MET A 111 9.08 -7.20 11.72
CA MET A 111 8.79 -7.20 10.29
C MET A 111 9.03 -8.57 9.63
N ALA A 112 10.05 -9.33 10.06
CA ALA A 112 10.28 -10.69 9.61
C ALA A 112 9.11 -11.64 9.94
N THR A 113 8.35 -11.34 11.01
CA THR A 113 7.14 -12.09 11.37
C THR A 113 5.91 -11.57 10.62
N CYS A 114 5.77 -10.25 10.49
CA CYS A 114 4.54 -9.63 10.01
C CYS A 114 4.42 -9.58 8.49
N LEU A 115 5.52 -9.43 7.75
CA LEU A 115 5.48 -9.41 6.28
C LEU A 115 4.94 -10.71 5.68
N PRO A 116 5.34 -11.92 6.12
CA PRO A 116 4.74 -13.15 5.60
C PRO A 116 3.23 -13.26 5.84
N LEU A 117 2.73 -12.75 6.98
CA LEU A 117 1.30 -12.73 7.28
C LEU A 117 0.56 -11.74 6.38
N LEU A 118 1.15 -10.56 6.16
CA LEU A 118 0.66 -9.57 5.21
C LEU A 118 0.63 -10.16 3.78
N ASP A 119 1.69 -10.79 3.32
CA ASP A 119 1.80 -11.37 1.98
C ASP A 119 0.76 -12.50 1.76
N ALA A 120 0.50 -13.31 2.78
CA ALA A 120 -0.51 -14.35 2.71
C ALA A 120 -1.94 -13.80 2.62
N ALA A 121 -2.24 -12.70 3.32
CA ALA A 121 -3.57 -12.09 3.37
C ALA A 121 -3.84 -11.10 2.24
N VAL A 122 -2.82 -10.32 1.88
CA VAL A 122 -2.85 -9.25 0.88
C VAL A 122 -1.60 -9.37 0.02
N PRO A 123 -1.58 -10.24 -1.00
CA PRO A 123 -0.40 -10.49 -1.81
C PRO A 123 0.18 -9.19 -2.42
N PRO A 124 1.51 -9.11 -2.62
CA PRO A 124 2.10 -7.98 -3.31
C PRO A 124 1.55 -7.88 -4.73
N LYS A 125 1.35 -6.65 -5.20
CA LYS A 125 0.91 -6.39 -6.57
C LYS A 125 1.98 -6.89 -7.56
N PRO A 126 1.58 -7.48 -8.70
CA PRO A 126 2.52 -7.81 -9.77
C PRO A 126 3.33 -6.58 -10.18
N LYS A 127 4.64 -6.80 -10.38
CA LYS A 127 5.55 -5.79 -10.88
C LYS A 127 5.33 -5.59 -12.38
N PRO A 128 5.10 -4.35 -12.84
CA PRO A 128 4.99 -4.05 -14.25
C PRO A 128 6.30 -4.30 -14.99
N ASP A 129 6.23 -4.71 -16.25
CA ASP A 129 7.41 -4.69 -17.12
C ASP A 129 7.66 -3.30 -17.73
N LEU A 130 8.75 -3.16 -18.52
CA LEU A 130 9.10 -1.89 -19.17
C LEU A 130 7.98 -1.36 -20.09
N THR A 131 7.28 -2.25 -20.80
CA THR A 131 6.21 -1.90 -21.73
C THR A 131 5.00 -1.36 -20.96
N GLN A 132 4.63 -2.01 -19.86
CA GLN A 132 3.57 -1.57 -18.96
C GLN A 132 3.93 -0.23 -18.30
N CYS A 133 5.17 -0.09 -17.80
CA CYS A 133 5.63 1.15 -17.19
C CYS A 133 5.66 2.34 -18.17
N ALA A 134 6.12 2.12 -19.40
CA ALA A 134 6.10 3.15 -20.44
C ALA A 134 4.66 3.63 -20.74
N GLY A 135 3.71 2.69 -20.88
CA GLY A 135 2.31 3.04 -21.10
C GLY A 135 1.68 3.74 -19.90
N MET A 136 1.90 3.29 -18.67
CA MET A 136 1.36 3.91 -17.46
C MET A 136 1.83 5.35 -17.27
N LEU A 137 3.14 5.62 -17.34
CA LEU A 137 3.64 6.99 -17.16
C LEU A 137 3.21 7.92 -18.28
N GLN A 138 3.03 7.39 -19.50
CA GLN A 138 2.49 8.16 -20.59
C GLN A 138 1.02 8.52 -20.39
N LEU A 139 0.19 7.59 -19.89
CA LEU A 139 -1.21 7.87 -19.52
C LEU A 139 -1.29 8.90 -18.39
N ALA A 140 -0.45 8.76 -17.36
CA ALA A 140 -0.36 9.73 -16.27
C ALA A 140 0.07 11.13 -16.77
N TYR A 141 1.04 11.19 -17.69
CA TYR A 141 1.40 12.45 -18.36
C TYR A 141 0.21 13.04 -19.10
N GLU A 142 -0.50 12.25 -19.91
CA GLU A 142 -1.65 12.72 -20.69
C GLU A 142 -2.75 13.28 -19.77
N GLU A 143 -3.05 12.61 -18.66
CA GLU A 143 -4.04 13.09 -17.68
C GLU A 143 -3.62 14.43 -17.05
N VAL A 144 -2.40 14.50 -16.49
CA VAL A 144 -1.90 15.72 -15.84
C VAL A 144 -1.78 16.86 -16.86
N HIS A 145 -1.29 16.58 -18.06
CA HIS A 145 -1.16 17.57 -19.13
C HIS A 145 -2.52 18.11 -19.59
N ASN A 146 -3.53 17.26 -19.70
CA ASN A 146 -4.87 17.70 -20.06
C ASN A 146 -5.51 18.59 -18.98
N ARG A 147 -5.19 18.33 -17.71
CA ARG A 147 -5.69 19.12 -16.57
C ARG A 147 -4.94 20.43 -16.35
N GLU A 148 -3.62 20.43 -16.52
CA GLU A 148 -2.72 21.50 -16.05
C GLU A 148 -1.84 22.11 -17.15
N GLY A 149 -1.87 21.57 -18.37
CA GLY A 149 -0.90 21.89 -19.41
C GLY A 149 0.49 21.32 -19.11
N LEU A 150 1.55 21.93 -19.65
CA LEU A 150 2.92 21.49 -19.43
C LEU A 150 3.46 21.97 -18.07
N SER A 151 2.84 21.52 -16.98
CA SER A 151 3.33 21.74 -15.61
C SER A 151 4.65 21.00 -15.37
N LYS A 152 5.33 21.33 -14.26
CA LYS A 152 6.57 20.63 -13.87
C LYS A 152 6.33 19.12 -13.73
N THR A 153 5.24 18.72 -13.10
CA THR A 153 4.82 17.32 -12.97
C THR A 153 4.57 16.69 -14.34
N ALA A 154 3.84 17.36 -15.24
CA ALA A 154 3.63 16.85 -16.59
C ALA A 154 4.96 16.66 -17.35
N GLN A 155 5.90 17.60 -17.20
CA GLN A 155 7.22 17.50 -17.82
C GLN A 155 8.05 16.34 -17.27
N ASP A 156 8.01 16.11 -15.96
CA ASP A 156 8.74 15.01 -15.31
C ASP A 156 8.15 13.66 -15.74
N LEU A 157 6.81 13.51 -15.72
CA LEU A 157 6.13 12.31 -16.22
C LEU A 157 6.44 12.02 -17.69
N LYS A 158 6.40 13.05 -18.55
CA LYS A 158 6.77 12.93 -19.97
C LYS A 158 8.21 12.42 -20.14
N THR A 159 9.13 12.91 -19.32
CA THR A 159 10.53 12.52 -19.37
C THR A 159 10.71 11.06 -18.97
N LEU A 160 10.11 10.65 -17.86
CA LEU A 160 10.17 9.27 -17.38
C LEU A 160 9.51 8.30 -18.36
N ALA A 161 8.36 8.67 -18.93
CA ALA A 161 7.69 7.87 -19.97
C ALA A 161 8.60 7.65 -21.19
N ALA A 162 9.30 8.69 -21.65
CA ALA A 162 10.23 8.57 -22.77
C ALA A 162 11.44 7.67 -22.47
N VAL A 163 11.98 7.72 -21.24
CA VAL A 163 13.07 6.82 -20.81
C VAL A 163 12.63 5.36 -20.84
N LEU A 164 11.46 5.08 -20.27
CA LEU A 164 10.92 3.72 -20.22
C LEU A 164 10.55 3.19 -21.61
N ASP A 165 9.97 4.04 -22.47
CA ASP A 165 9.64 3.68 -23.85
C ASP A 165 10.92 3.32 -24.64
N SER A 166 11.98 4.12 -24.51
CA SER A 166 13.28 3.79 -25.11
C SER A 166 13.79 2.44 -24.59
N ARG A 167 13.85 2.25 -23.27
CA ARG A 167 14.35 1.00 -22.67
C ARG A 167 13.54 -0.22 -23.09
N ALA A 168 12.21 -0.09 -23.19
CA ALA A 168 11.34 -1.15 -23.69
C ALA A 168 11.70 -1.53 -25.14
N ARG A 169 11.89 -0.52 -26.02
CA ARG A 169 12.32 -0.74 -27.41
C ARG A 169 13.70 -1.36 -27.51
N ASP A 170 14.64 -0.92 -26.69
CA ASP A 170 15.99 -1.49 -26.61
C ASP A 170 15.95 -2.98 -26.24
N LYS A 171 15.15 -3.34 -25.23
CA LYS A 171 14.92 -4.73 -24.84
C LYS A 171 14.28 -5.55 -25.97
N MET A 172 13.19 -5.06 -26.56
CA MET A 172 12.52 -5.75 -27.67
C MET A 172 13.44 -5.94 -28.89
N ARG A 173 14.27 -4.94 -29.22
CA ARG A 173 15.30 -5.07 -30.26
C ARG A 173 16.33 -6.15 -29.92
N ALA A 174 16.78 -6.24 -28.66
CA ALA A 174 17.69 -7.29 -28.20
C ALA A 174 17.05 -8.68 -28.28
N GLU A 175 15.72 -8.77 -28.15
CA GLU A 175 14.92 -9.99 -28.33
C GLU A 175 14.63 -10.31 -29.82
N GLY A 176 15.10 -9.48 -30.74
CA GLY A 176 14.98 -9.69 -32.19
C GLY A 176 13.73 -9.10 -32.83
N LEU A 177 12.93 -8.34 -32.08
CA LEU A 177 11.74 -7.68 -32.63
C LEU A 177 12.13 -6.49 -33.49
N SER A 178 11.37 -6.30 -34.56
CA SER A 178 11.42 -5.10 -35.39
C SER A 178 10.80 -3.89 -34.68
N GLY A 179 11.06 -2.69 -35.22
CA GLY A 179 10.45 -1.46 -34.73
C GLY A 179 8.91 -1.50 -34.78
N GLN A 180 8.34 -2.07 -35.84
CA GLN A 180 6.89 -2.17 -36.00
C GLN A 180 6.25 -3.14 -35.01
N GLU A 181 6.89 -4.28 -34.73
CA GLU A 181 6.44 -5.22 -33.70
C GLU A 181 6.51 -4.57 -32.32
N SER A 182 7.57 -3.82 -32.04
CA SER A 182 7.75 -3.07 -30.79
C SER A 182 6.64 -2.02 -30.61
N ASP A 183 6.33 -1.24 -31.66
CA ASP A 183 5.23 -0.26 -31.67
C ASP A 183 3.87 -0.91 -31.39
N THR A 184 3.64 -2.07 -31.99
CA THR A 184 2.39 -2.82 -31.83
C THR A 184 2.23 -3.29 -30.38
N LEU A 185 3.28 -3.86 -29.79
CA LEU A 185 3.24 -4.33 -28.40
C LEU A 185 3.05 -3.19 -27.39
N LEU A 186 3.74 -2.06 -27.58
CA LEU A 186 3.58 -0.87 -26.73
C LEU A 186 2.14 -0.32 -26.80
N THR A 187 1.56 -0.30 -28.00
CA THR A 187 0.17 0.15 -28.21
C THR A 187 -0.82 -0.81 -27.53
N GLN A 188 -0.69 -2.12 -27.77
CA GLN A 188 -1.54 -3.14 -27.17
C GLN A 188 -1.47 -3.13 -25.63
N SER A 189 -0.26 -2.98 -25.08
CA SER A 189 -0.07 -2.86 -23.63
C SER A 189 -0.84 -1.66 -23.06
N ARG A 190 -0.76 -0.49 -23.70
CA ARG A 190 -1.50 0.70 -23.26
C ARG A 190 -3.01 0.50 -23.33
N GLU A 191 -3.51 -0.06 -24.42
CA GLU A 191 -4.93 -0.33 -24.60
C GLU A 191 -5.45 -1.33 -23.54
N ALA A 192 -4.68 -2.38 -23.24
CA ALA A 192 -5.00 -3.34 -22.20
C ALA A 192 -5.06 -2.68 -20.81
N MET A 193 -4.08 -1.83 -20.47
CA MET A 193 -4.09 -1.11 -19.18
C MET A 193 -5.26 -0.14 -19.05
N LEU A 194 -5.63 0.56 -20.14
CA LEU A 194 -6.82 1.42 -20.15
C LEU A 194 -8.11 0.62 -19.96
N ALA A 195 -8.21 -0.56 -20.57
CA ALA A 195 -9.37 -1.44 -20.41
C ALA A 195 -9.46 -1.97 -18.98
N GLU A 196 -8.34 -2.44 -18.41
CA GLU A 196 -8.26 -2.92 -17.03
C GLU A 196 -8.59 -1.81 -16.03
N SER A 197 -8.02 -0.62 -16.19
CA SER A 197 -8.31 0.53 -15.32
C SER A 197 -9.80 0.87 -15.29
N LYS A 198 -10.47 0.90 -16.45
CA LYS A 198 -11.92 1.13 -16.53
C LYS A 198 -12.72 0.02 -15.84
N GLU A 199 -12.28 -1.23 -15.97
CA GLU A 199 -12.91 -2.36 -15.30
C GLU A 199 -12.78 -2.24 -13.78
N LEU A 200 -11.60 -1.89 -13.26
CA LEU A 200 -11.35 -1.71 -11.84
C LEU A 200 -12.15 -0.54 -11.26
N GLU A 201 -12.17 0.60 -11.96
CA GLU A 201 -12.98 1.76 -11.59
C GLU A 201 -14.47 1.40 -11.48
N SER A 202 -14.99 0.60 -12.42
CA SER A 202 -16.40 0.16 -12.39
C SER A 202 -16.73 -0.70 -11.15
N LYS A 203 -15.72 -1.33 -10.55
CA LYS A 203 -15.81 -2.13 -9.32
C LYS A 203 -15.43 -1.35 -8.07
N GLY A 204 -15.08 -0.06 -8.19
CA GLY A 204 -14.55 0.76 -7.10
C GLY A 204 -13.19 0.28 -6.58
N GLN A 205 -12.40 -0.39 -7.43
CA GLN A 205 -11.08 -0.94 -7.11
C GLN A 205 -9.96 -0.02 -7.65
N SER A 206 -8.82 -0.02 -6.96
CA SER A 206 -7.59 0.64 -7.41
C SER A 206 -6.80 -0.25 -8.39
N SER A 207 -5.77 0.31 -9.04
CA SER A 207 -4.86 -0.43 -9.92
C SER A 207 -4.26 -1.65 -9.22
N ASN A 208 -4.22 -2.78 -9.92
CA ASN A 208 -3.62 -4.03 -9.42
C ASN A 208 -2.11 -4.12 -9.67
N ILE A 209 -1.46 -3.07 -10.18
CA ILE A 209 -0.04 -3.09 -10.56
C ILE A 209 0.78 -2.22 -9.59
N ASP A 210 2.01 -2.67 -9.29
CA ASP A 210 2.99 -1.92 -8.49
C ASP A 210 3.58 -0.76 -9.31
N PHE A 211 2.95 0.42 -9.22
CA PHE A 211 3.35 1.61 -9.96
C PHE A 211 4.76 2.10 -9.57
N ASP A 212 5.18 1.91 -8.32
CA ASP A 212 6.45 2.41 -7.83
C ASP A 212 7.65 1.71 -8.48
N HIS A 213 7.46 0.46 -8.91
CA HIS A 213 8.44 -0.26 -9.70
C HIS A 213 8.82 0.47 -11.00
N CYS A 214 7.92 1.27 -11.58
CA CYS A 214 8.23 2.03 -12.78
C CYS A 214 9.26 3.13 -12.56
N PHE A 215 9.30 3.74 -11.38
CA PHE A 215 10.34 4.71 -11.05
C PHE A 215 11.69 4.04 -10.87
N ALA A 216 11.73 2.84 -10.27
CA ALA A 216 12.94 2.04 -10.19
C ALA A 216 13.45 1.66 -11.60
N LEU A 217 12.56 1.25 -12.50
CA LEU A 217 12.91 0.96 -13.90
C LEU A 217 13.27 2.19 -14.72
N ALA A 218 12.89 3.40 -14.29
CA ALA A 218 13.24 4.67 -14.95
C ALA A 218 14.49 5.32 -14.37
N ALA A 219 14.99 4.84 -13.23
CA ALA A 219 16.18 5.38 -12.57
C ALA A 219 17.40 5.36 -13.52
N PRO A 220 18.32 6.34 -13.40
CA PRO A 220 19.57 6.31 -14.16
C PRO A 220 20.31 5.01 -13.91
N GLU A 221 20.87 4.41 -14.96
CA GLU A 221 21.80 3.29 -14.76
C GLU A 221 23.03 3.80 -14.00
N GLU A 222 23.52 3.02 -13.04
CA GLU A 222 24.80 3.33 -12.41
C GLU A 222 25.85 3.49 -13.50
N LYS A 223 26.55 4.62 -13.50
CA LYS A 223 27.66 4.83 -14.43
C LYS A 223 28.68 3.72 -14.19
N GLN A 224 28.77 2.74 -15.10
CA GLN A 224 30.00 1.97 -15.24
C GLN A 224 31.13 2.98 -15.38
N SER A 225 32.10 2.93 -14.46
CA SER A 225 33.24 3.82 -14.47
C SER A 225 33.93 3.69 -15.82
N ARG A 226 33.75 4.71 -16.66
CA ARG A 226 34.41 4.82 -17.94
C ARG A 226 35.88 5.17 -17.69
N ASN A 227 36.65 4.20 -17.23
CA ASN A 227 38.10 4.26 -17.06
C ASN A 227 38.65 2.83 -17.19
N GLU A 228 39.01 2.45 -18.40
CA GLU A 228 40.04 1.44 -18.70
C GLU A 228 40.26 1.44 -20.22
N HIS A 229 40.91 2.51 -20.73
CA HIS A 229 41.66 2.52 -21.98
C HIS A 229 43.02 3.17 -21.69
#